data_AF-A0A9Q5ZGU5-F1
#
_entry.id   AF-A0A9Q5ZGU5-F1
#
_cell.length_a   1.000
_cell.length_b   1.000
_cell.length_c   1.000
_cell.angle_alpha   90.00
_cell.angle_beta   90.00
_cell.angle_gamma   90.00
#
_symmetry.space_group_name_H-M   'P 1'
#
loop_
_entity.id
_entity.type
_entity.pdbx_description
1 polymer ?
#
loop_
_entity_poly.entity_id
_entity_poly.type
_entity_poly.pdbx_seq_one_letter_code
_entity_poly.pdbx_strand_id
1 'polypeptide(L)'
;MAKGFGQAQPSKLEKLVEYAAGYCQQRSPENLDGIFDNVPSSVSQQVMIGALAALEKDIDSQGWFCGYIASEINRTEDNQKPYHPIAGLSKTLIALGMKPFADFLPYPGCRILVLNSKKFQELPEKIRDMVQQAFEVVERSPEEAHQINNALMQELNVL
;
A
#
# COMPACT_ATOMS: atom_id res chain seq x y z
N MET A 1 30.85 -29.26 -16.71
CA MET A 1 29.73 -28.58 -16.04
C MET A 1 30.30 -27.42 -15.25
N ALA A 2 30.06 -26.18 -15.65
CA ALA A 2 30.49 -25.00 -14.91
C ALA A 2 29.32 -24.02 -14.79
N LYS A 3 29.04 -23.64 -13.53
CA LYS A 3 27.94 -22.79 -13.07
C LYS A 3 27.89 -21.45 -13.82
N GLY A 4 26.68 -21.03 -14.19
CA GLY A 4 26.42 -19.78 -14.90
C GLY A 4 26.88 -18.55 -14.12
N PHE A 5 27.71 -17.74 -14.79
CA PHE A 5 28.06 -16.38 -14.43
C PHE A 5 26.89 -15.44 -14.71
N GLY A 6 26.60 -14.51 -13.80
CA GLY A 6 25.91 -13.26 -14.14
C GLY A 6 24.48 -13.08 -13.63
N GLN A 7 24.23 -13.27 -12.33
CA GLN A 7 23.15 -12.47 -11.72
C GLN A 7 23.73 -11.07 -11.42
N ALA A 8 23.18 -10.04 -12.07
CA ALA A 8 23.50 -8.65 -11.74
C ALA A 8 23.21 -8.43 -10.24
N GLN A 9 24.10 -7.75 -9.53
CA GLN A 9 23.82 -7.41 -8.15
C GLN A 9 22.58 -6.50 -8.11
N PRO A 10 21.60 -6.78 -7.24
CA PRO A 10 20.43 -5.94 -7.13
C PRO A 10 20.86 -4.52 -6.74
N SER A 11 20.31 -3.57 -7.48
CA SER A 11 20.43 -2.14 -7.22
C SER A 11 19.96 -1.79 -5.81
N LYS A 12 20.34 -0.61 -5.33
CA LYS A 12 19.91 -0.13 -4.01
C LYS A 12 18.38 -0.11 -3.88
N LEU A 13 17.67 0.23 -4.95
CA LEU A 13 16.20 0.24 -4.97
C LEU A 13 15.62 -1.17 -4.88
N GLU A 14 16.14 -2.12 -5.65
CA GLU A 14 15.66 -3.52 -5.61
C GLU A 14 15.83 -4.13 -4.22
N LYS A 15 16.94 -3.85 -3.53
CA LYS A 15 17.13 -4.28 -2.14
C LYS A 15 16.12 -3.66 -1.18
N LEU A 16 15.82 -2.36 -1.33
CA LEU A 16 14.81 -1.69 -0.51
C LEU A 16 13.42 -2.28 -0.75
N VAL A 17 13.09 -2.61 -1.99
CA VAL A 17 11.84 -3.31 -2.35
C VAL A 17 11.77 -4.69 -1.70
N GLU A 18 12.85 -5.48 -1.79
CA GLU A 18 12.92 -6.80 -1.16
C GLU A 18 12.78 -6.72 0.36
N TYR A 19 13.45 -5.76 1.00
CA TYR A 19 13.35 -5.53 2.44
C TYR A 19 11.94 -5.09 2.84
N ALA A 20 11.36 -4.11 2.15
CA ALA A 20 10.01 -3.65 2.43
C ALA A 20 8.99 -4.79 2.31
N ALA A 21 9.05 -5.58 1.23
CA ALA A 21 8.19 -6.76 1.06
C ALA A 21 8.39 -7.79 2.19
N GLY A 22 9.65 -8.06 2.56
CA GLY A 22 9.98 -8.95 3.67
C GLY A 22 9.45 -8.45 5.02
N TYR A 23 9.52 -7.15 5.29
CA TYR A 23 9.00 -6.56 6.52
C TYR A 23 7.47 -6.55 6.57
N CYS A 24 6.78 -6.42 5.44
CA CYS A 24 5.34 -6.63 5.35
C CYS A 24 4.96 -8.08 5.72
N GLN A 25 5.70 -9.07 5.23
CA GLN A 25 5.49 -10.48 5.55
C GLN A 25 5.75 -10.77 7.04
N GLN A 26 6.77 -10.11 7.60
CA GLN A 26 7.15 -10.23 9.02
C GLN A 26 6.27 -9.40 9.96
N ARG A 27 5.40 -8.54 9.43
CA ARG A 27 4.53 -7.64 10.20
C ARG A 27 5.32 -6.67 11.09
N SER A 28 6.39 -6.11 10.54
CA SER A 28 7.35 -5.28 11.26
C SER A 28 7.27 -3.81 10.82
N PRO A 29 6.36 -3.00 11.40
CA PRO A 29 6.18 -1.61 11.01
C PRO A 29 7.41 -0.75 11.31
N GLU A 30 8.12 -1.01 12.42
CA GLU A 30 9.31 -0.21 12.78
C GLU A 30 10.46 -0.38 11.78
N ASN A 31 10.58 -1.57 11.17
CA ASN A 31 11.56 -1.81 10.12
C ASN A 31 11.15 -1.15 8.80
N LEU A 32 9.85 -0.98 8.54
CA LEU A 32 9.36 -0.19 7.42
C LEU A 32 9.62 1.31 7.65
N ASP A 33 9.39 1.81 8.87
CA ASP A 33 9.74 3.18 9.25
C ASP A 33 11.24 3.44 9.02
N GLY A 34 12.09 2.49 9.43
CA GLY A 34 13.53 2.54 9.15
C GLY A 34 13.88 2.67 7.66
N ILE A 35 13.02 2.20 6.74
CA ILE A 35 13.18 2.46 5.31
C ILE A 35 12.63 3.84 4.95
N PHE A 36 11.36 4.10 5.27
CA PHE A 36 10.63 5.25 4.73
C PHE A 36 11.04 6.59 5.34
N ASP A 37 11.52 6.61 6.59
CA ASP A 37 12.05 7.80 7.25
C ASP A 37 13.41 8.24 6.68
N ASN A 38 14.11 7.33 5.98
CA ASN A 38 15.50 7.53 5.57
C ASN A 38 15.68 7.67 4.05
N VAL A 39 14.59 7.69 3.28
CA VAL A 39 14.65 7.81 1.82
C VAL A 39 13.78 8.96 1.32
N PRO A 40 14.17 9.66 0.23
CA PRO A 40 13.34 10.72 -0.35
C PRO A 40 11.98 10.19 -0.81
N SER A 41 10.94 11.03 -0.80
CA SER A 41 9.58 10.61 -1.18
C SER A 41 9.48 9.96 -2.57
N SER A 42 10.27 10.41 -3.54
CA SER A 42 10.32 9.81 -4.89
C SER A 42 10.86 8.38 -4.88
N VAL A 43 11.72 8.04 -3.92
CA VAL A 43 12.21 6.68 -3.68
C VAL A 43 11.20 5.90 -2.85
N SER A 44 10.60 6.51 -1.82
CA SER A 44 9.51 5.88 -1.03
C SER A 44 8.40 5.38 -1.93
N GLN A 45 7.98 6.17 -2.92
CA GLN A 45 6.95 5.77 -3.88
C GLN A 45 7.35 4.51 -4.68
N GLN A 46 8.58 4.48 -5.18
CA GLN A 46 9.09 3.36 -5.95
C GLN A 46 9.21 2.10 -5.08
N VAL A 47 9.61 2.26 -3.81
CA VAL A 47 9.68 1.17 -2.84
C VAL A 47 8.27 0.64 -2.52
N MET A 48 7.29 1.51 -2.29
CA MET A 48 5.90 1.10 -2.03
C MET A 48 5.30 0.31 -3.21
N ILE A 49 5.42 0.83 -4.43
CA ILE A 49 4.92 0.18 -5.65
C ILE A 49 5.67 -1.15 -5.88
N GLY A 50 6.99 -1.15 -5.74
CA GLY A 50 7.81 -2.34 -5.91
C GLY A 50 7.49 -3.41 -4.86
N ALA A 51 7.29 -3.04 -3.59
CA ALA A 51 6.94 -3.97 -2.53
C ALA A 51 5.59 -4.63 -2.79
N LEU A 52 4.59 -3.85 -3.23
CA LEU A 52 3.29 -4.41 -3.61
C LEU A 52 3.39 -5.38 -4.79
N ALA A 53 4.20 -5.07 -5.79
CA ALA A 53 4.46 -5.96 -6.91
C ALA A 53 5.18 -7.25 -6.46
N ALA A 54 6.16 -7.15 -5.55
CA ALA A 54 6.82 -8.32 -4.97
C ALA A 54 5.86 -9.19 -4.13
N LEU A 55 4.82 -8.56 -3.55
CA LEU A 55 3.77 -9.21 -2.77
C LEU A 55 2.53 -9.60 -3.61
N GLU A 56 2.60 -9.61 -4.95
CA GLU A 56 1.41 -9.82 -5.83
C GLU A 56 0.56 -11.05 -5.46
N LYS A 57 1.19 -12.11 -4.95
CA LYS A 57 0.52 -13.37 -4.56
C LYS A 57 0.18 -13.46 -3.06
N ASP A 58 0.55 -12.46 -2.28
CA ASP A 58 0.35 -12.40 -0.83
C ASP A 58 -0.59 -11.25 -0.48
N ILE A 59 -1.88 -11.48 -0.73
CA ILE A 59 -2.96 -10.52 -0.43
C ILE A 59 -2.96 -10.13 1.05
N ASP A 60 -2.60 -11.06 1.94
CA ASP A 60 -2.61 -10.79 3.37
C ASP A 60 -1.59 -9.71 3.73
N SER A 61 -0.37 -9.84 3.21
CA SER A 61 0.70 -8.86 3.42
C SER A 61 0.47 -7.56 2.66
N GLN A 62 -0.12 -7.59 1.46
CA GLN A 62 -0.52 -6.37 0.77
C GLN A 62 -1.57 -5.58 1.57
N GLY A 63 -2.58 -6.26 2.09
CA GLY A 63 -3.61 -5.62 2.90
C GLY A 63 -3.06 -5.06 4.21
N TRP A 64 -2.20 -5.82 4.91
CA TRP A 64 -1.52 -5.31 6.10
C TRP A 64 -0.67 -4.07 5.78
N PHE A 65 0.06 -4.09 4.66
CA PHE A 65 0.84 -2.94 4.23
C PHE A 65 -0.03 -1.71 3.94
N CYS A 66 -1.23 -1.90 3.36
CA CYS A 66 -2.20 -0.82 3.21
C CYS A 66 -2.64 -0.24 4.57
N GLY A 67 -2.82 -1.09 5.59
CA GLY A 67 -3.09 -0.65 6.96
C GLY A 67 -1.95 0.17 7.57
N TYR A 68 -0.70 -0.25 7.35
CA TYR A 68 0.50 0.51 7.71
C TYR A 68 0.51 1.90 7.05
N ILE A 69 0.31 1.97 5.73
CA ILE A 69 0.31 3.24 4.98
C ILE A 69 -0.81 4.18 5.46
N ALA A 70 -1.98 3.65 5.82
CA ALA A 70 -3.08 4.45 6.36
C ALA A 70 -2.89 4.85 7.85
N SER A 71 -1.72 4.55 8.41
CA SER A 71 -1.33 4.80 9.80
C SER A 71 -2.20 4.05 10.83
N GLU A 72 -2.80 2.94 10.44
CA GLU A 72 -3.58 2.07 11.32
C GLU A 72 -2.69 1.06 12.08
N ILE A 73 -1.49 0.82 11.54
CA ILE A 73 -0.49 -0.11 12.05
C ILE A 73 0.84 0.64 12.07
N ASN A 74 1.19 1.24 13.20
CA ASN A 74 2.40 2.06 13.33
C ASN A 74 3.45 1.40 14.22
N ARG A 75 3.06 0.41 15.04
CA ARG A 75 3.98 -0.28 15.95
C ARG A 75 3.70 -1.76 16.01
N THR A 76 4.68 -2.54 16.44
CA THR A 76 4.55 -4.00 16.48
C THR A 76 3.40 -4.46 17.39
N GLU A 77 3.04 -3.70 18.43
CA GLU A 77 1.89 -4.02 19.31
C GLU A 77 0.54 -3.93 18.60
N ASP A 78 0.44 -3.11 17.55
CA ASP A 78 -0.80 -2.97 16.78
C ASP A 78 -1.22 -4.31 16.17
N ASN A 79 -0.26 -5.20 15.84
CA ASN A 79 -0.54 -6.53 15.31
C ASN A 79 -1.39 -7.42 16.22
N GLN A 80 -1.47 -7.11 17.52
CA GLN A 80 -2.30 -7.86 18.48
C GLN A 80 -3.74 -7.32 18.56
N LYS A 81 -4.03 -6.20 17.89
CA LYS A 81 -5.38 -5.64 17.87
C LYS A 81 -6.30 -6.58 17.09
N PRO A 82 -7.54 -6.80 17.58
CA PRO A 82 -8.45 -7.78 16.99
C PRO A 82 -8.94 -7.39 15.59
N TYR A 83 -8.78 -6.12 15.17
CA TYR A 83 -9.27 -5.65 13.88
C TYR A 83 -8.51 -4.43 13.36
N HIS A 84 -8.11 -4.52 12.08
CA HIS A 84 -7.54 -3.44 11.28
C HIS A 84 -8.45 -3.20 10.07
N PRO A 85 -9.44 -2.27 10.18
CA PRO A 85 -10.41 -2.01 9.13
C PRO A 85 -9.80 -1.77 7.75
N ILE A 86 -8.77 -0.94 7.65
CA ILE A 86 -8.10 -0.66 6.37
C ILE A 86 -7.47 -1.92 5.82
N ALA A 87 -6.79 -2.69 6.67
CA ALA A 87 -6.15 -3.91 6.21
C ALA A 87 -7.17 -4.93 5.70
N GLY A 88 -8.27 -5.14 6.43
CA GLY A 88 -9.33 -6.07 6.04
C GLY A 88 -10.06 -5.66 4.75
N LEU A 89 -10.38 -4.37 4.61
CA LEU A 89 -11.04 -3.85 3.42
C LEU A 89 -10.11 -3.87 2.21
N SER A 90 -8.84 -3.51 2.39
CA SER A 90 -7.84 -3.59 1.33
C SER A 90 -7.68 -5.03 0.82
N LYS A 91 -7.61 -6.04 1.71
CA LYS A 91 -7.60 -7.46 1.32
C LYS A 91 -8.82 -7.82 0.46
N THR A 92 -9.99 -7.34 0.87
CA THR A 92 -11.25 -7.61 0.16
C THR A 92 -11.24 -6.99 -1.24
N LEU A 93 -10.82 -5.73 -1.36
CA LEU A 93 -10.70 -5.03 -2.64
C LEU A 93 -9.69 -5.74 -3.56
N ILE A 94 -8.53 -6.13 -3.03
CA ILE A 94 -7.49 -6.85 -3.77
C ILE A 94 -7.99 -8.21 -4.25
N ALA A 95 -8.69 -8.97 -3.40
CA ALA A 95 -9.27 -10.26 -3.78
C ALA A 95 -10.32 -10.13 -4.90
N LEU A 96 -10.98 -8.98 -5.01
CA LEU A 96 -11.91 -8.63 -6.09
C LEU A 96 -11.21 -8.00 -7.30
N GLY A 97 -9.87 -8.03 -7.32
CA GLY A 97 -9.05 -7.61 -8.46
C GLY A 97 -8.68 -6.13 -8.47
N MET A 98 -9.02 -5.34 -7.45
CA MET A 98 -8.59 -3.94 -7.33
C MET A 98 -7.11 -3.88 -6.95
N LYS A 99 -6.36 -2.97 -7.57
CA LYS A 99 -4.93 -2.81 -7.30
C LYS A 99 -4.67 -1.62 -6.37
N PRO A 100 -3.92 -1.79 -5.28
CA PRO A 100 -3.49 -0.66 -4.45
C PRO A 100 -2.62 0.30 -5.29
N PHE A 101 -2.73 1.60 -5.02
CA PHE A 101 -2.07 2.71 -5.73
C PHE A 101 -2.45 2.88 -7.21
N ALA A 102 -3.37 2.07 -7.74
CA ALA A 102 -3.86 2.20 -9.12
C ALA A 102 -5.39 2.31 -9.17
N ASP A 103 -6.10 1.44 -8.45
CA ASP A 103 -7.56 1.45 -8.37
C ASP A 103 -8.07 2.06 -7.05
N PHE A 104 -7.27 1.98 -5.99
CA PHE A 104 -7.53 2.64 -4.70
C PHE A 104 -6.22 3.00 -3.99
N LEU A 105 -6.27 3.95 -3.05
CA LEU A 105 -5.12 4.42 -2.28
C LEU A 105 -5.44 4.35 -0.77
N PRO A 106 -4.72 3.55 0.03
CA PRO A 106 -4.74 3.71 1.49
C PRO A 106 -4.17 5.08 1.86
N TYR A 107 -4.84 5.77 2.77
CA TYR A 107 -4.57 7.17 3.06
C TYR A 107 -4.51 7.42 4.59
N PRO A 108 -3.54 8.23 5.07
CA PRO A 108 -3.38 8.52 6.49
C PRO A 108 -4.67 8.98 7.19
N GLY A 109 -4.84 8.56 8.44
CA GLY A 109 -6.07 8.84 9.20
C GLY A 109 -7.18 7.83 8.91
N CYS A 110 -6.80 6.57 8.64
CA CYS A 110 -7.71 5.45 8.39
C CYS A 110 -8.71 5.74 7.27
N ARG A 111 -8.22 6.04 6.05
CA ARG A 111 -9.05 6.29 4.87
C ARG A 111 -8.63 5.44 3.68
N ILE A 112 -9.58 5.15 2.79
CA ILE A 112 -9.31 4.60 1.46
C ILE A 112 -9.90 5.55 0.42
N LEU A 113 -9.07 6.01 -0.52
CA LEU A 113 -9.53 6.77 -1.68
C LEU A 113 -9.73 5.83 -2.87
N VAL A 114 -10.88 5.90 -3.54
CA VAL A 114 -11.14 5.15 -4.77
C VAL A 114 -10.60 5.97 -5.95
N LEU A 115 -9.65 5.41 -6.68
CA LEU A 115 -9.02 6.07 -7.84
C LEU A 115 -9.68 5.63 -9.15
N ASN A 116 -10.19 4.39 -9.20
CA ASN A 116 -10.87 3.83 -10.36
C ASN A 116 -12.35 3.58 -10.06
N SER A 117 -13.15 4.63 -10.15
CA SER A 117 -14.59 4.57 -9.85
C SER A 117 -15.32 3.56 -10.72
N LYS A 118 -14.94 3.40 -12.00
CA LYS A 118 -15.58 2.44 -12.91
C LYS A 118 -15.46 1.01 -12.38
N LYS A 119 -14.24 0.59 -12.07
CA LYS A 119 -13.98 -0.74 -11.54
C LYS A 119 -14.59 -0.94 -10.14
N PHE A 120 -14.62 0.11 -9.33
CA PHE A 120 -15.31 0.09 -8.04
C PHE A 120 -16.83 -0.12 -8.20
N GLN A 121 -17.47 0.52 -9.18
CA GLN A 121 -18.90 0.37 -9.46
C GLN A 121 -19.27 -1.03 -9.98
N GLU A 122 -18.32 -1.78 -10.53
CA GLU A 122 -18.49 -3.18 -10.94
C GLU A 122 -18.44 -4.17 -9.75
N LEU A 123 -17.95 -3.75 -8.58
CA LEU A 123 -17.90 -4.59 -7.38
C LEU A 123 -19.30 -4.90 -6.84
N PRO A 124 -19.51 -6.02 -6.11
CA PRO A 124 -20.80 -6.31 -5.50
C PRO A 124 -21.30 -5.18 -4.60
N GLU A 125 -22.61 -4.88 -4.66
CA GLU A 125 -23.24 -3.76 -3.94
C GLU A 125 -22.90 -3.74 -2.44
N LYS A 126 -23.01 -4.90 -1.78
CA LYS A 126 -22.65 -5.06 -0.36
C LYS A 126 -21.21 -4.63 -0.04
N ILE A 127 -20.27 -4.83 -0.97
CA ILE A 127 -18.87 -4.42 -0.79
C ILE A 127 -18.71 -2.92 -0.99
N ARG A 128 -19.40 -2.35 -1.98
CA ARG A 128 -19.41 -0.90 -2.19
C ARG A 128 -19.99 -0.16 -0.99
N ASP A 129 -21.10 -0.65 -0.45
CA ASP A 129 -21.74 -0.09 0.74
C ASP A 129 -20.81 -0.16 1.96
N MET A 130 -20.11 -1.28 2.15
CA MET A 130 -19.16 -1.44 3.25
C MET A 130 -17.99 -0.45 3.15
N VAL A 131 -17.47 -0.20 1.95
CA VAL A 131 -16.38 0.77 1.73
C VAL A 131 -16.89 2.22 1.88
N GLN A 132 -18.09 2.52 1.40
CA GLN A 132 -18.73 3.84 1.54
C GLN A 132 -19.14 4.16 2.99
N GLN A 133 -19.53 3.14 3.77
CA GLN A 133 -19.84 3.32 5.19
C GLN A 133 -18.57 3.45 6.05
N ALA A 134 -17.49 2.76 5.66
CA ALA A 134 -16.23 2.82 6.38
C ALA A 134 -15.44 4.11 6.10
N PHE A 135 -15.62 4.74 4.92
CA PHE A 135 -14.80 5.86 4.48
C PHE A 135 -15.57 6.93 3.68
N GLU A 136 -15.04 8.14 3.70
CA GLU A 136 -15.47 9.22 2.81
C GLU A 136 -15.02 8.90 1.37
N VAL A 137 -15.90 8.30 0.58
CA VAL A 137 -15.66 8.04 -0.84
C VAL A 137 -15.79 9.36 -1.59
N VAL A 138 -14.65 10.03 -1.77
CA VAL A 138 -14.55 11.21 -2.60
C VAL A 138 -14.30 10.76 -4.04
N GLU A 139 -15.35 10.71 -4.86
CA GLU A 139 -15.17 10.52 -6.30
C GLU A 139 -14.44 11.73 -6.87
N ARG A 140 -13.26 11.49 -7.44
CA ARG A 140 -12.40 12.51 -8.08
C ARG A 140 -12.08 12.06 -9.50
N SER A 141 -11.84 13.00 -10.39
CA SER A 141 -11.34 12.63 -11.72
C SER A 141 -9.95 11.98 -11.60
N PRO A 142 -9.53 11.12 -12.54
CA PRO A 142 -8.18 10.54 -12.53
C PRO A 142 -7.07 11.59 -12.44
N GLU A 143 -7.27 12.75 -13.07
CA GLU A 143 -6.34 13.88 -13.02
C GLU A 143 -6.27 14.52 -11.62
N GLU A 144 -7.42 14.72 -10.97
CA GLU A 144 -7.48 15.22 -9.59
C GLU A 144 -6.88 14.22 -8.60
N ALA A 145 -7.12 12.92 -8.81
CA ALA A 145 -6.56 11.86 -7.98
C ALA A 145 -5.03 11.80 -8.10
N HIS A 146 -4.48 12.01 -9.29
CA HIS A 146 -3.03 12.17 -9.49
C HIS A 146 -2.48 13.44 -8.86
N GLN A 147 -3.20 14.56 -8.93
CA GLN A 147 -2.79 15.79 -8.27
C GLN A 147 -2.80 15.67 -6.74
N ILE A 148 -3.83 15.02 -6.17
CA ILE A 148 -3.91 14.75 -4.73
C ILE A 148 -2.80 13.78 -4.31
N ASN A 149 -2.56 12.70 -5.07
CA ASN A 149 -1.45 11.79 -4.80
C ASN A 149 -0.12 12.56 -4.81
N ASN A 150 0.13 13.39 -5.82
CA ASN A 150 1.34 14.22 -5.88
C ASN A 150 1.42 15.25 -4.73
N ALA A 151 0.29 15.86 -4.34
CA ALA A 151 0.24 16.83 -3.25
C ALA A 151 0.48 16.18 -1.88
N LEU A 152 -0.05 14.98 -1.64
CA LEU A 152 0.27 14.21 -0.43
C LEU A 152 1.72 13.82 -0.35
N MET A 153 2.27 13.40 -1.47
CA MET A 153 3.68 13.06 -1.56
C MET A 153 4.58 14.28 -1.32
N GLN A 154 4.05 15.50 -1.49
CA GLN A 154 4.70 16.74 -1.07
C GLN A 154 4.49 17.06 0.41
N GLU A 155 3.32 16.81 1.01
CA GLU A 155 3.10 17.01 2.45
C GLU A 155 3.93 16.04 3.30
N LEU A 156 4.08 14.78 2.87
CA LEU A 156 4.97 13.79 3.52
C LEU A 156 6.46 14.15 3.42
N ASN A 157 6.84 15.13 2.60
CA ASN A 157 8.22 15.63 2.46
C ASN A 157 8.58 16.73 3.48
N VAL A 158 7.63 17.21 4.29
CA VAL A 158 7.82 18.34 5.22
C VAL A 158 7.94 17.88 6.68
N LEU A 159 7.84 16.57 6.95
CA LEU A 159 8.10 15.96 8.27
C LEU A 159 9.51 15.36 8.33
#